data_AF-A0A3R9E9U3-F1
#
_entry.id   AF-A0A3R9E9U3-F1
#
_cell.length_a   1.000
_cell.length_b   1.000
_cell.length_c   1.000
_cell.angle_alpha   90.00
_cell.angle_beta   90.00
_cell.angle_gamma   90.00
#
_symmetry.space_group_name_H-M   'P 1'
#
loop_
_entity.id
_entity.type
_entity.pdbx_description
1 polymer ?
#
loop_
_entity_poly.entity_id
_entity_poly.type
_entity_poly.pdbx_seq_one_letter_code
_entity_poly.pdbx_strand_id
1 'polypeptide(L)' 'MSYEEINVQGDPEKEKQLKEVSGTAIVPAFIFTSTKLLFLKQKKVLIGFENNRSEIKKLVESLT' A
#
# COMPACT_ATOMS: atom_id res chain seq x y z
N MET A 1 -9.83 13.42 1.00
CA MET A 1 -9.16 12.17 0.56
C MET A 1 -10.02 10.98 0.97
N SER A 2 -10.00 9.90 0.20
CA SER A 2 -10.68 8.65 0.54
C SER A 2 -9.65 7.62 0.97
N TYR A 3 -9.69 7.23 2.24
CA TYR A 3 -9.06 5.99 2.70
C TYR A 3 -9.97 4.82 2.31
N GLU A 4 -9.40 3.80 1.69
CA GLU A 4 -10.12 2.56 1.38
C GLU A 4 -9.40 1.42 2.10
N GLU A 5 -10.12 0.78 3.03
CA GLU A 5 -9.69 -0.49 3.61
C GLU A 5 -10.19 -1.63 2.73
N ILE A 6 -9.27 -2.45 2.24
CA ILE A 6 -9.61 -3.62 1.44
C ILE A 6 -9.43 -4.85 2.32
N ASN A 7 -10.53 -5.42 2.80
CA ASN A 7 -10.51 -6.73 3.46
C ASN A 7 -10.39 -7.83 2.39
N VAL A 8 -9.29 -8.57 2.45
CA VAL A 8 -8.94 -9.61 1.47
C VAL A 8 -9.35 -11.00 1.92
N GLN A 9 -9.87 -11.14 3.14
CA GLN A 9 -10.20 -12.41 3.79
C GLN A 9 -11.37 -13.17 3.12
N GLY A 10 -12.01 -12.58 2.09
CA GLY A 10 -13.07 -13.19 1.30
C GLY A 10 -12.84 -13.16 -0.23
N ASP A 11 -11.67 -12.73 -0.71
CA ASP A 11 -11.36 -12.63 -2.14
C ASP A 11 -10.00 -13.29 -2.46
N PRO A 12 -10.01 -14.59 -2.82
CA PRO A 12 -8.78 -15.36 -3.06
C PRO A 12 -7.92 -14.83 -4.21
N GLU A 13 -8.53 -14.21 -5.23
CA GLU A 13 -7.79 -13.62 -6.35
C GLU A 13 -7.03 -12.38 -5.90
N LYS A 14 -7.68 -11.53 -5.10
CA LYS A 14 -7.08 -10.32 -4.55
C LYS A 14 -5.99 -10.64 -3.53
N GLU A 15 -6.18 -11.68 -2.72
CA GLU A 15 -5.16 -12.21 -1.83
C GLU A 15 -3.93 -12.72 -2.61
N LYS A 16 -4.14 -13.43 -3.72
CA LYS A 16 -3.04 -13.89 -4.60
C LYS A 16 -2.26 -12.72 -5.18
N GLN A 17 -2.94 -11.71 -5.72
CA GLN A 17 -2.29 -10.51 -6.27
C GLN A 17 -1.51 -9.76 -5.19
N LEU A 18 -2.03 -9.69 -3.96
CA LEU A 18 -1.32 -9.03 -2.86
C LEU A 18 -0.10 -9.84 -2.41
N LYS A 19 -0.17 -11.17 -2.36
CA LYS A 19 0.98 -12.05 -2.09
C LYS A 19 2.09 -11.89 -3.12
N GLU A 20 1.77 -11.65 -4.39
CA GLU A 20 2.79 -11.37 -5.43
C GLU A 20 3.55 -10.07 -5.13
N VAL A 21 2.92 -9.11 -4.46
CA VAL A 21 3.52 -7.82 -4.10
C VAL A 21 4.16 -7.85 -2.71
N SER A 22 3.53 -8.50 -1.72
CA SER A 22 3.94 -8.51 -0.31
C SER A 22 4.81 -9.70 0.11
N GLY A 23 4.89 -10.74 -0.71
CA GLY A 23 5.52 -12.02 -0.37
C GLY A 23 4.65 -12.90 0.54
N THR A 24 5.28 -13.89 1.17
CA THR A 24 4.62 -14.97 1.96
C THR A 24 4.16 -14.55 3.36
N ALA A 25 4.57 -13.37 3.84
CA ALA A 25 4.24 -12.90 5.18
C ALA A 25 2.87 -12.23 5.21
N ILE A 26 1.99 -12.68 6.11
CA ILE A 26 0.70 -12.03 6.40
C ILE A 26 0.99 -10.77 7.24
N VAL A 27 1.36 -9.69 6.57
CA VAL A 27 1.61 -8.39 7.20
C VAL A 27 0.85 -7.29 6.46
N PRO A 28 0.38 -6.24 7.16
CA PRO A 28 -0.29 -5.13 6.51
C PRO A 28 0.66 -4.46 5.51
N ALA A 29 0.16 -4.25 4.29
CA ALA A 29 0.86 -3.50 3.25
C ALA A 29 0.14 -2.16 3.00
N PHE A 30 0.91 -1.10 2.84
CA PHE A 30 0.41 0.23 2.54
C PHE A 30 0.79 0.59 1.10
N ILE A 31 -0.21 0.96 0.30
CA ILE A 31 -0.02 1.33 -1.10
C ILE A 31 -0.32 2.82 -1.23
N PHE A 32 0.71 3.60 -1.55
CA PHE A 32 0.58 5.02 -1.84
C PHE A 32 0.63 5.22 -3.35
N THR A 33 -0.41 5.82 -3.91
CA THR A 33 -0.50 6.11 -5.34
C THR A 33 -0.50 7.61 -5.57
N SER A 34 0.41 8.10 -6.42
CA SER A 34 0.43 9.50 -6.83
C SER A 34 0.39 9.59 -8.35
N THR A 35 -0.43 10.50 -8.87
CA THR A 35 -0.38 10.89 -10.28
C THR A 35 0.64 12.02 -10.42
N LYS A 36 1.80 11.75 -11.03
CA LYS A 36 2.74 12.82 -11.40
C LYS A 36 2.43 13.33 -12.81
N LEU A 37 2.99 14.51 -13.12
CA LEU A 37 2.85 15.23 -14.38
C LEU A 37 2.99 14.27 -15.58
N LEU A 38 2.09 14.42 -16.56
CA LEU A 38 2.00 13.57 -17.77
C LEU A 38 1.65 12.08 -17.53
N PHE A 39 0.60 11.81 -16.75
CA PHE A 39 -0.11 10.52 -16.69
C PHE A 39 0.64 9.31 -16.10
N LEU A 40 1.89 9.44 -15.67
CA LEU A 40 2.59 8.36 -14.97
C LEU A 40 2.09 8.22 -13.52
N LYS A 41 1.36 7.13 -13.26
CA LYS A 41 0.99 6.69 -11.92
C LYS A 41 2.20 6.04 -11.26
N GLN A 42 2.79 6.70 -10.26
CA GLN A 42 3.75 6.06 -9.37
C GLN A 42 3.00 5.34 -8.26
N LYS A 43 3.36 4.07 -8.04
CA LYS A 43 2.91 3.27 -6.90
C LYS A 43 4.09 3.01 -5.99
N LYS A 44 3.93 3.27 -4.70
CA LYS A 44 4.89 2.89 -3.67
C LYS A 44 4.22 1.92 -2.72
N VAL A 45 4.82 0.74 -2.56
CA VAL A 45 4.32 -0.31 -1.69
C VAL A 45 5.27 -0.48 -0.52
N LEU A 46 4.73 -0.40 0.69
CA LEU A 46 5.45 -0.57 1.94
C LEU A 46 4.84 -1.75 2.70
N ILE A 47 5.64 -2.80 2.92
CA ILE A 47 5.19 -4.07 3.50
C ILE A 47 5.62 -4.14 4.96
N GLY A 48 4.66 -4.29 5.87
CA GLY A 48 4.91 -4.30 7.31
C GLY A 48 5.05 -2.89 7.88
N PHE A 49 4.23 -2.56 8.88
CA PHE A 49 4.19 -1.23 9.48
C PHE A 49 5.49 -0.89 10.21
N GLU A 50 5.98 -1.76 11.09
CA GLU A 50 7.12 -1.46 11.98
C GLU A 50 8.38 -1.11 11.20
N ASN A 51 8.72 -1.90 10.19
CA ASN A 51 9.90 -1.70 9.36
C ASN A 51 9.87 -0.38 8.56
N ASN A 52 8.67 0.13 8.26
CA ASN A 52 8.46 1.30 7.40
C ASN A 52 7.84 2.50 8.14
N ARG A 53 7.72 2.43 9.48
CA ARG A 53 6.93 3.37 10.29
C ARG A 53 7.29 4.83 10.03
N SER A 54 8.59 5.13 9.99
CA SER A 54 9.10 6.50 9.75
C SER A 54 8.70 7.02 8.37
N GLU A 55 8.77 6.18 7.34
CA GLU A 55 8.44 6.56 5.97
C GLU A 55 6.93 6.69 5.75
N ILE A 56 6.14 5.74 6.28
CA ILE A 56 4.68 5.81 6.26
C ILE A 56 4.22 7.12 6.91
N LYS A 57 4.79 7.48 8.07
CA LYS A 57 4.43 8.71 8.79
C LYS A 57 4.71 9.96 7.95
N LYS A 58 5.90 10.05 7.34
CA LYS A 58 6.25 11.18 6.44
C LYS A 58 5.31 11.28 5.24
N LEU A 59 4.96 10.15 4.63
CA LEU A 59 4.03 10.13 3.49
C LEU A 59 2.65 10.61 3.93
N VAL A 60 2.13 10.13 5.06
CA VAL A 60 0.85 10.59 5.61
C VAL A 60 0.87 12.09 5.95
N GLU A 61 1.94 12.58 6.57
CA GLU A 61 2.09 14.02 6.86
C GLU A 61 2.13 14.86 5.57
N SER A 62 2.81 14.39 4.51
CA SER A 62 2.86 15.07 3.22
C SER A 62 1.54 15.05 2.43
N LEU A 63 0.58 14.24 2.86
CA LEU A 63 -0.77 14.16 2.29
C LEU A 63 -1.77 15.09 3.00
N THR A 64 -1.36 15.75 4.08
CA THR A 64 -2.18 16.70 4.86
C THR A 64 -1.91 18.13 4.40
#